data_AF-A0A4Q4UUI6-F1
#
_entry.id   AF-A0A4Q4UUI6-F1
#
_cell.length_a   1.000
_cell.length_b   1.000
_cell.length_c   1.000
_cell.angle_alpha   90.00
_cell.angle_beta   90.00
_cell.angle_gamma   90.00
#
_symmetry.space_group_name_H-M   'P 1'
#
loop_
_entity.id
_entity.type
_entity.pdbx_description
1 polymer ?
#
loop_
_entity_poly.entity_id
_entity_poly.type
_entity_poly.pdbx_seq_one_letter_code
_entity_poly.pdbx_strand_id
1 'polypeptide(L)'
;MPKTSFEKTRKAIAKKKGPIESLHQYSRDSKRLHRAQVRDEKLEKIAASRRKNDQPHRTYVHQYDEELDEIRKSRRKGRPASTKEDLLKMKIESLQKEWHNGFRQYP
;
A
#
# COMPACT_ATOMS: atom_id res chain seq x y z
N MET A 1 -3.64 11.31 4.33
CA MET A 1 -2.26 10.80 4.17
C MET A 1 -1.29 11.72 4.90
N PRO A 2 -0.26 11.19 5.57
CA PRO A 2 0.80 12.03 6.13
C PRO A 2 1.48 12.80 4.98
N LYS A 3 1.72 14.10 5.19
CA LYS A 3 2.36 14.97 4.18
C LYS A 3 3.76 14.47 3.85
N THR A 4 4.10 14.47 2.56
CA THR A 4 5.42 14.00 2.10
C THR A 4 6.54 14.94 2.56
N SER A 5 7.78 14.48 2.46
CA SER A 5 8.94 15.32 2.80
C SER A 5 9.00 16.55 1.89
N PHE A 6 8.67 16.40 0.61
CA PHE A 6 8.59 17.50 -0.35
C PHE A 6 7.53 18.53 0.05
N GLU A 7 6.30 18.11 0.34
CA GLU A 7 5.21 19.03 0.72
C GLU A 7 5.52 19.82 1.99
N LYS A 8 6.11 19.17 3.00
CA LYS A 8 6.55 19.83 4.23
C LYS A 8 7.60 20.90 3.95
N THR A 9 8.60 20.55 3.14
CA THR A 9 9.70 21.47 2.76
C THR A 9 9.16 22.64 1.93
N ARG A 10 8.30 22.36 0.95
CA ARG A 10 7.62 23.35 0.12
C ARG A 10 6.85 24.36 0.98
N LYS A 11 6.03 23.88 1.92
CA LYS A 11 5.25 24.73 2.82
C LYS A 11 6.14 25.59 3.73
N ALA A 12 7.24 25.04 4.24
CA ALA A 12 8.16 25.78 5.10
C ALA A 12 8.88 26.91 4.34
N ILE A 13 9.32 26.66 3.11
CA ILE A 13 9.96 27.67 2.25
C ILE A 13 8.93 28.75 1.88
N ALA A 14 7.72 28.34 1.48
CA ALA A 14 6.66 29.26 1.10
C ALA A 14 6.33 30.28 2.20
N LYS A 15 6.28 29.81 3.46
CA LYS A 15 6.07 30.68 4.63
C LYS A 15 7.20 31.69 4.86
N LYS A 16 8.45 31.34 4.52
CA LYS A 16 9.63 32.15 4.81
C LYS A 16 9.94 33.16 3.71
N LYS A 17 9.72 32.78 2.45
CA LYS A 17 10.22 33.51 1.27
C LYS A 17 9.14 33.86 0.24
N GLY A 18 7.87 33.51 0.50
CA GLY A 18 6.80 33.69 -0.47
C GLY A 18 6.78 32.56 -1.51
N PRO A 19 6.13 32.77 -2.67
CA PRO A 19 5.95 31.73 -3.69
C PRO A 19 7.27 31.05 -4.09
N ILE A 20 7.27 29.73 -4.26
CA ILE A 20 8.48 28.94 -4.53
C ILE A 20 9.09 29.29 -5.89
N GLU A 21 8.28 29.77 -6.82
CA GLU A 21 8.67 30.22 -8.16
C GLU A 21 9.70 31.37 -8.11
N SER A 22 9.75 32.11 -7.00
CA SER A 22 10.71 33.22 -6.79
C SER A 22 12.11 32.76 -6.36
N LEU A 23 12.33 31.46 -6.19
CA LEU A 23 13.54 30.93 -5.57
C LEU A 23 14.68 30.70 -6.58
N HIS A 24 15.85 31.30 -6.32
CA HIS A 24 17.01 31.10 -7.19
C HIS A 24 17.48 29.62 -7.19
N GLN A 25 17.79 29.09 -8.37
CA GLN A 25 18.14 27.69 -8.59
C GLN A 25 19.30 27.16 -7.72
N TYR A 26 20.28 28.01 -7.39
CA TYR A 26 21.44 27.61 -6.58
C TYR A 26 21.30 27.96 -5.09
N SER A 27 20.15 28.54 -4.69
CA SER A 27 19.89 28.87 -3.29
C SER A 27 19.85 27.62 -2.40
N ARG A 28 20.10 27.81 -1.11
CA ARG A 28 20.03 26.72 -0.11
C ARG A 28 18.65 26.07 -0.10
N ASP A 29 17.60 26.86 -0.25
CA ASP A 29 16.22 26.39 -0.19
C ASP A 29 15.84 25.62 -1.48
N SER A 30 16.36 26.01 -2.65
CA SER A 30 16.20 25.24 -3.90
C SER A 30 16.83 23.85 -3.77
N LYS A 31 18.07 23.80 -3.26
CA LYS A 31 18.76 22.52 -2.96
C LYS A 31 18.02 21.67 -1.92
N ARG A 32 17.33 22.30 -0.95
CA ARG A 32 16.51 21.58 0.05
C ARG A 32 15.26 20.96 -0.60
N LEU A 33 14.58 21.72 -1.46
CA LEU A 33 13.41 21.26 -2.21
C LEU A 33 13.77 20.06 -3.10
N HIS A 34 14.83 20.18 -3.88
CA HIS A 34 15.32 19.10 -4.75
C HIS A 34 15.65 17.83 -3.96
N ARG A 35 16.39 17.93 -2.85
CA ARG A 35 16.69 16.77 -2.01
C ARG A 35 15.43 16.13 -1.42
N ALA A 36 14.41 16.92 -1.10
CA ALA A 36 13.15 16.39 -0.59
C ALA A 36 12.37 15.63 -1.67
N GLN A 37 12.37 16.14 -2.89
CA GLN A 37 11.78 15.45 -4.05
C GLN A 37 12.49 14.12 -4.33
N VAL A 38 13.82 14.13 -4.44
CA VAL A 38 14.62 12.90 -4.68
C VAL A 38 14.41 11.85 -3.58
N ARG A 39 14.21 12.28 -2.33
CA ARG A 39 13.88 11.37 -1.23
C ARG A 39 12.53 10.70 -1.43
N ASP A 40 11.50 11.47 -1.77
CA ASP A 40 10.16 10.94 -2.01
C ASP A 40 10.17 9.97 -3.22
N GLU A 41 10.85 10.31 -4.32
CA GLU A 41 11.05 9.43 -5.48
C GLU A 41 11.75 8.12 -5.10
N LYS A 42 12.80 8.17 -4.27
CA LYS A 42 13.49 6.97 -3.78
C LYS A 42 12.57 6.08 -2.94
N LEU A 43 11.78 6.69 -2.06
CA LEU A 43 10.81 5.96 -1.23
C LEU A 43 9.74 5.29 -2.08
N GLU A 44 9.25 5.98 -3.12
CA GLU A 44 8.30 5.42 -4.07
C GLU A 44 8.88 4.22 -4.83
N LYS A 45 10.13 4.33 -5.32
CA LYS A 45 10.82 3.21 -5.98
C LYS A 45 10.98 2.00 -5.06
N ILE A 46 11.37 2.22 -3.80
CA ILE A 46 11.48 1.14 -2.80
C ILE A 46 10.10 0.52 -2.53
N ALA A 47 9.06 1.34 -2.35
CA ALA A 47 7.71 0.85 -2.15
C ALA A 47 7.19 0.05 -3.35
N ALA A 48 7.47 0.50 -4.58
CA ALA A 48 7.12 -0.23 -5.80
C ALA A 48 7.86 -1.58 -5.90
N SER A 49 9.16 -1.61 -5.56
CA SER A 49 9.92 -2.85 -5.51
C SER A 49 9.36 -3.82 -4.47
N ARG A 50 9.02 -3.35 -3.27
CA ARG A 50 8.35 -4.17 -2.23
C ARG A 50 7.03 -4.72 -2.72
N ARG A 51 6.16 -3.89 -3.31
CA ARG A 51 4.88 -4.34 -3.88
C ARG A 51 5.05 -5.43 -4.91
N LYS A 52 6.05 -5.32 -5.80
CA LYS A 52 6.35 -6.35 -6.80
C LYS A 52 6.79 -7.67 -6.15
N ASN A 53 7.67 -7.60 -5.14
CA ASN A 53 8.14 -8.79 -4.42
C ASN A 53 7.01 -9.45 -3.59
N ASP A 54 6.12 -8.64 -3.02
CA ASP A 54 4.96 -9.10 -2.24
C ASP A 54 3.81 -9.61 -3.13
N GLN A 55 3.80 -9.25 -4.43
CA GLN A 55 2.75 -9.58 -5.38
C GLN A 55 2.39 -11.09 -5.42
N PRO A 56 3.33 -12.03 -5.58
CA PRO A 56 3.00 -13.47 -5.62
C PRO A 56 2.34 -13.95 -4.32
N HIS A 57 2.73 -13.41 -3.17
CA HIS A 57 2.14 -13.78 -1.90
C HIS A 57 0.74 -13.17 -1.74
N ARG A 58 0.54 -11.91 -2.18
CA ARG A 58 -0.79 -11.30 -2.23
C ARG A 58 -1.74 -12.11 -3.08
N THR A 59 -1.32 -12.53 -4.28
CA THR A 59 -2.15 -13.38 -5.14
C THR A 59 -2.48 -14.71 -4.48
N TYR A 60 -1.53 -15.32 -3.75
CA TYR A 60 -1.75 -16.58 -3.06
C TYR A 60 -2.78 -16.46 -1.91
N VAL A 61 -2.65 -15.43 -1.07
CA VAL A 61 -3.57 -15.19 0.05
C VAL A 61 -4.99 -14.92 -0.42
N HIS A 62 -5.14 -14.24 -1.58
CA HIS A 62 -6.42 -13.83 -2.14
C HIS A 62 -7.00 -14.82 -3.17
N GLN A 63 -6.40 -16.00 -3.35
CA GLN A 63 -6.81 -16.96 -4.39
C GLN A 63 -8.27 -17.45 -4.29
N TYR A 64 -8.85 -17.42 -3.08
CA TYR A 64 -10.21 -17.88 -2.81
C TYR A 64 -11.25 -16.74 -2.74
N ASP A 65 -10.82 -15.47 -2.87
CA ASP A 65 -11.73 -14.33 -2.71
C ASP A 65 -12.78 -14.28 -3.83
N GLU A 66 -12.38 -14.58 -5.06
CA GLU A 66 -13.29 -14.63 -6.22
C GLU A 66 -14.34 -15.74 -6.08
N GLU A 67 -13.92 -16.95 -5.71
CA GLU A 67 -14.84 -18.08 -5.48
C GLU A 67 -15.84 -17.78 -4.35
N LEU A 68 -15.38 -17.14 -3.27
CA LEU A 68 -16.25 -16.74 -2.17
C LEU A 68 -17.26 -15.67 -2.62
N ASP A 69 -16.85 -14.71 -3.45
CA ASP A 69 -17.73 -13.66 -3.96
C ASP A 69 -18.80 -14.21 -4.92
N GLU A 70 -18.46 -15.18 -5.77
CA GLU A 70 -19.42 -15.88 -6.63
C GLU A 70 -20.48 -16.65 -5.82
N ILE A 71 -20.06 -17.37 -4.78
CA ILE A 71 -20.98 -18.07 -3.87
C ILE A 71 -21.89 -17.08 -3.15
N ARG A 72 -21.35 -15.93 -2.72
CA ARG A 72 -22.14 -14.86 -2.08
C ARG A 72 -23.13 -14.22 -3.03
N LYS A 73 -22.75 -13.97 -4.28
CA LYS A 73 -23.61 -13.39 -5.33
C LYS A 73 -24.75 -14.33 -5.73
N SER A 74 -24.49 -15.63 -5.84
CA SER A 74 -25.51 -16.64 -6.15
C SER A 74 -26.46 -16.91 -4.97
N ARG A 75 -26.14 -16.43 -3.76
CA ARG A 75 -26.97 -16.57 -2.57
C ARG A 75 -28.21 -15.66 -2.62
N ARG A 76 -29.38 -16.25 -2.43
CA ARG A 76 -30.62 -15.49 -2.20
C ARG A 76 -30.65 -14.94 -0.78
N LYS A 77 -31.26 -13.76 -0.60
CA LYS A 77 -31.46 -13.14 0.73
C LYS A 77 -32.16 -14.13 1.67
N GLY A 78 -31.56 -14.39 2.84
CA GLY A 78 -32.14 -15.25 3.89
C GLY A 78 -31.67 -16.71 3.91
N ARG A 79 -30.89 -17.19 2.92
CA ARG A 79 -30.27 -18.53 3.02
C ARG A 79 -29.03 -18.48 3.92
N PRO A 80 -28.87 -19.39 4.90
CA PRO A 80 -27.64 -19.49 5.69
C PRO A 80 -26.46 -19.87 4.79
N ALA A 81 -25.25 -19.60 5.27
CA ALA A 81 -24.02 -19.96 4.56
C ALA A 81 -23.97 -21.48 4.33
N SER A 82 -23.47 -21.89 3.16
CA SER A 82 -23.27 -23.31 2.86
C SER A 82 -22.01 -23.82 3.55
N THR A 83 -21.93 -25.12 3.83
CA THR A 83 -20.71 -25.76 4.34
C THR A 83 -19.49 -25.44 3.47
N LYS A 84 -19.67 -25.36 2.13
CA LYS A 84 -18.61 -24.94 1.21
C LYS A 84 -18.14 -23.50 1.47
N GLU A 85 -19.08 -22.59 1.74
CA GLU A 85 -18.78 -21.19 2.04
C GLU A 85 -18.01 -21.05 3.35
N ASP A 86 -18.40 -21.81 4.37
CA ASP A 86 -17.74 -21.78 5.69
C ASP A 86 -16.32 -22.37 5.60
N LEU A 87 -16.13 -23.47 4.87
CA LEU A 87 -14.80 -24.03 4.61
C LEU A 87 -13.89 -23.05 3.85
N LEU A 88 -14.42 -22.31 2.87
CA LEU A 88 -13.65 -21.29 2.15
C LEU A 88 -13.25 -20.12 3.06
N LYS A 89 -14.15 -19.66 3.93
CA LYS A 89 -13.83 -18.63 4.93
C LYS A 89 -12.72 -19.09 5.87
N MET A 90 -12.78 -20.32 6.37
CA MET A 90 -11.74 -20.86 7.25
C MET A 90 -10.37 -20.92 6.54
N LYS A 91 -10.33 -21.32 5.26
CA LYS A 91 -9.09 -21.32 4.45
C LYS A 91 -8.54 -19.92 4.22
N ILE A 92 -9.38 -18.95 3.88
CA ILE A 92 -8.95 -17.55 3.71
C ILE A 92 -8.39 -17.02 5.03
N GLU A 93 -9.06 -17.28 6.15
CA GLU A 93 -8.63 -16.82 7.46
C GLU A 93 -7.29 -17.45 7.87
N SER A 94 -7.07 -18.74 7.59
CA SER A 94 -5.78 -19.40 7.86
C SER A 94 -4.66 -18.78 7.03
N LEU A 95 -4.89 -18.57 5.72
CA LEU A 95 -3.92 -17.95 4.81
C LEU A 95 -3.58 -16.51 5.21
N GLN A 96 -4.58 -15.74 5.62
CA GLN A 96 -4.37 -14.38 6.11
C GLN A 96 -3.59 -14.37 7.45
N LYS A 97 -3.88 -15.31 8.36
CA LYS A 97 -3.14 -15.47 9.62
C LYS A 97 -1.68 -15.86 9.36
N GLU A 98 -1.42 -16.78 8.44
CA GLU A 98 -0.06 -17.17 8.05
C GLU A 98 0.71 -16.00 7.44
N TRP A 99 0.06 -15.21 6.56
CA TRP A 99 0.64 -14.00 6.00
C TRP A 99 0.95 -12.95 7.07
N HIS A 100 0.02 -12.72 7.99
CA HIS A 100 0.20 -11.75 9.07
C HIS A 100 1.29 -12.16 10.06
N ASN A 101 1.37 -13.44 10.41
CA ASN A 101 2.34 -13.98 11.36
C ASN A 101 3.75 -14.17 10.76
N GLY A 102 3.96 -13.72 9.53
CA GLY A 102 5.17 -13.95 8.75
C GLY A 102 5.16 -15.39 8.24
N PHE A 103 4.84 -15.54 6.96
CA PHE A 103 4.75 -16.81 6.24
C PHE A 103 5.91 -17.71 6.68
N ARG A 104 5.63 -18.67 7.56
CA ARG A 104 6.66 -19.54 8.11
C ARG A 104 6.96 -20.53 7.01
N GLN A 105 7.91 -20.20 6.14
CA GLN A 105 8.62 -21.22 5.38
C GLN A 105 9.28 -22.13 6.42
N TYR A 106 8.56 -23.15 6.87
CA TYR A 106 9.21 -24.32 7.44
C TYR A 106 10.06 -24.94 6.31
N PRO A 107 11.28 -25.42 6.64
CA PRO A 107 12.31 -25.80 5.68
C PRO A 107 11.88 -26.92 4.73
#